data_AF-A0A9P7FY44-F1
#
_entry.id   AF-A0A9P7FY44-F1
#
_cell.length_a   1.000
_cell.length_b   1.000
_cell.length_c   1.000
_cell.angle_alpha   90.00
_cell.angle_beta   90.00
_cell.angle_gamma   90.00
#
_symmetry.space_group_name_H-M   'P 1'
#
loop_
_entity.id
_entity.type
_entity.pdbx_description
1 polymer ?
#
loop_
_entity_poly.entity_id
_entity_poly.type
_entity_poly.pdbx_seq_one_letter_code
_entity_poly.pdbx_strand_id
1 'polypeptide(L)'
;MGGISTRNFVMFRKLCGEESLKNVVIVTNMWGEVTREVGESREAELMREDLFFKPVLAKGAQIVRHDHTLGSCQRIIGYFLKKNPLSLRIQREIVDEGKGIAQTAAGAELQRELVAQAQRHKKELEDLRLAMQEAIRMQDAQTRKELEKESKLLSRRLDRVQEDARKLASDYNKERAEFARRMTELREAYEREQERATAAYQQQIQELQNRLAPNSSTSDAEKDEILKELQLLKKRQRRGDMADIFVMILKGIVTVAVAVATGGLVIPQLPFN
;
A
#
# COMPACT_ATOMS: atom_id res chain seq x y z
N MET A 1 -7.47 -17.50 -15.59
CA MET A 1 -7.95 -16.39 -14.73
C MET A 1 -9.44 -16.18 -14.97
N GLY A 2 -10.26 -16.10 -13.93
CA GLY A 2 -11.70 -15.81 -14.07
C GLY A 2 -12.00 -14.30 -14.05
N GLY A 3 -13.25 -13.92 -14.33
CA GLY A 3 -13.67 -12.51 -14.42
C GLY A 3 -13.38 -11.65 -13.18
N ILE A 4 -13.41 -12.23 -11.98
CA ILE A 4 -13.05 -11.54 -10.74
C ILE A 4 -11.54 -11.28 -10.67
N SER A 5 -10.73 -12.25 -11.07
CA SER A 5 -9.27 -12.15 -11.03
C SER A 5 -8.73 -11.12 -12.02
N THR A 6 -9.33 -11.00 -13.21
CA THR A 6 -9.00 -9.94 -14.18
C THR A 6 -9.35 -8.55 -13.65
N ARG A 7 -10.51 -8.38 -13.02
CA ARG A 7 -10.88 -7.10 -12.37
C ARG A 7 -9.88 -6.70 -11.28
N ASN A 8 -9.52 -7.63 -10.40
CA ASN A 8 -8.53 -7.40 -9.36
C ASN A 8 -7.16 -7.03 -9.95
N PHE A 9 -6.78 -7.65 -11.07
CA PHE A 9 -5.53 -7.34 -11.74
C PHE A 9 -5.52 -5.96 -12.40
N VAL A 10 -6.64 -5.53 -13.00
CA VAL A 10 -6.79 -4.16 -13.50
C VAL A 10 -6.65 -3.17 -12.35
N MET A 11 -7.29 -3.43 -11.21
CA MET A 11 -7.17 -2.60 -10.01
C MET A 11 -5.74 -2.53 -9.49
N PHE A 12 -5.05 -3.67 -9.41
CA PHE A 12 -3.64 -3.75 -9.02
C PHE A 12 -2.76 -2.82 -9.88
N ARG A 13 -2.95 -2.83 -11.21
CA ARG A 13 -2.22 -1.93 -12.11
C ARG A 13 -2.49 -0.45 -11.83
N LYS A 14 -3.72 -0.09 -11.46
CA LYS A 14 -4.06 1.30 -11.08
C LYS A 14 -3.42 1.71 -9.76
N LEU A 15 -3.36 0.81 -8.78
CA LEU A 15 -2.72 1.04 -7.49
C LEU A 15 -1.21 1.27 -7.64
N CYS A 16 -0.54 0.39 -8.38
CA CYS A 16 0.89 0.48 -8.61
C CYS A 16 1.25 1.68 -9.51
N GLY A 17 0.51 1.88 -10.60
CA GLY A 17 0.91 2.77 -11.70
C GLY A 17 2.01 2.17 -12.56
N GLU A 18 2.14 2.64 -13.80
CA GLU A 18 2.99 1.98 -14.79
C GLU A 18 4.48 1.98 -14.45
N GLU A 19 4.98 3.04 -13.81
CA GLU A 19 6.40 3.22 -13.51
C GLU A 19 6.93 2.24 -12.46
N SER A 20 6.09 1.83 -11.51
CA SER A 20 6.46 0.93 -10.41
C SER A 20 6.33 -0.55 -10.80
N LEU A 21 5.70 -0.87 -11.94
CA LEU A 21 5.51 -2.25 -12.40
C LEU A 21 6.82 -3.00 -12.62
N LYS A 22 7.93 -2.30 -12.92
CA LYS A 22 9.28 -2.91 -13.03
C LYS A 22 9.82 -3.50 -11.72
N ASN A 23 9.18 -3.17 -10.59
CA ASN A 23 9.48 -3.71 -9.26
C ASN A 23 8.46 -4.79 -8.83
N VAL A 24 7.50 -5.14 -9.68
CA VAL A 24 6.51 -6.18 -9.41
C VAL A 24 7.06 -7.55 -9.80
N VAL A 25 6.86 -8.52 -8.92
CA VAL A 25 7.09 -9.94 -9.19
C VAL A 25 5.76 -10.68 -9.07
N ILE A 26 5.36 -11.36 -10.14
CA ILE A 26 4.23 -12.27 -10.19
C ILE A 26 4.74 -13.66 -9.82
N VAL A 27 4.16 -14.25 -8.79
CA VAL A 27 4.55 -15.58 -8.32
C VAL A 27 3.48 -16.61 -8.66
N THR A 28 3.86 -17.66 -9.39
CA THR A 28 3.01 -18.83 -9.68
C THR A 28 3.37 -19.96 -8.71
N ASN A 29 2.43 -20.45 -7.89
CA ASN A 29 2.71 -21.38 -6.79
C ASN A 29 2.03 -22.76 -6.90
N MET A 30 0.99 -22.94 -7.72
CA MET A 30 0.23 -24.20 -7.83
C MET A 30 0.91 -25.28 -8.69
N TRP A 31 2.24 -25.34 -8.70
CA TRP A 31 3.01 -26.26 -9.57
C TRP A 31 2.95 -27.72 -9.11
N GLY A 32 2.53 -27.99 -7.87
CA GLY A 32 2.30 -29.35 -7.36
C GLY A 32 0.89 -29.89 -7.61
N GLU A 33 -0.04 -29.06 -8.10
CA GLU A 33 -1.45 -29.44 -8.27
C GLU A 33 -1.80 -29.92 -9.70
N VAL A 34 -0.89 -29.69 -10.66
CA VAL A 34 -1.09 -30.02 -12.07
C VAL A 34 0.15 -30.67 -12.64
N THR A 35 0.01 -31.38 -13.76
CA THR A 35 1.18 -31.83 -14.51
C THR A 35 1.96 -30.64 -15.03
N ARG A 36 3.27 -30.85 -15.24
CA ARG A 36 4.17 -29.77 -15.64
C ARG A 36 3.76 -29.14 -16.96
N GLU A 37 3.34 -29.96 -17.92
CA GLU A 37 2.94 -29.54 -19.26
C GLU A 37 1.70 -28.63 -19.20
N VAL A 38 0.73 -28.98 -18.35
CA VAL A 38 -0.47 -28.18 -18.13
C VAL A 38 -0.13 -26.87 -17.43
N GLY A 39 0.74 -26.90 -16.42
CA GLY A 39 1.23 -25.71 -15.72
C GLY A 39 1.95 -24.74 -16.67
N GLU A 40 2.84 -25.25 -17.50
CA GLU A 40 3.60 -24.47 -18.49
C GLU A 40 2.69 -23.86 -19.56
N SER A 41 1.71 -24.63 -20.07
CA SER A 41 0.71 -24.11 -21.01
C SER A 41 -0.11 -22.97 -20.39
N ARG A 42 -0.55 -23.11 -19.14
CA ARG A 42 -1.31 -22.07 -18.43
C ARG A 42 -0.47 -20.83 -18.14
N GLU A 43 0.78 -21.00 -17.72
CA GLU A 43 1.70 -19.87 -17.51
C GLU A 43 1.92 -19.12 -18.84
N ALA A 44 2.12 -19.84 -19.94
CA ALA A 44 2.27 -19.23 -21.26
C ALA A 44 1.03 -18.43 -21.69
N GLU A 45 -0.18 -18.94 -21.45
CA GLU A 45 -1.43 -18.21 -21.69
C GLU A 45 -1.47 -16.92 -20.85
N LEU A 46 -1.19 -17.01 -19.55
CA LEU A 46 -1.16 -15.85 -18.64
C LEU A 46 -0.16 -14.78 -19.08
N MET A 47 0.96 -15.15 -19.67
CA MET A 47 1.98 -14.23 -20.15
C MET A 47 1.63 -13.56 -21.49
N ARG A 48 0.75 -14.15 -22.30
CA ARG A 48 0.46 -13.70 -23.68
C ARG A 48 -0.81 -12.85 -23.80
N GLU A 49 -1.75 -13.00 -22.89
CA GLU A 49 -3.03 -12.31 -22.97
C GLU A 49 -2.97 -10.89 -22.41
N ASP A 50 -3.56 -9.93 -23.13
CA ASP A 50 -3.61 -8.51 -22.73
C ASP A 50 -4.51 -8.26 -21.51
N LEU A 51 -5.46 -9.17 -21.25
CA LEU A 51 -6.25 -9.16 -20.03
C LEU A 51 -5.49 -9.71 -18.81
N PHE A 52 -4.39 -10.44 -19.03
CA PHE A 52 -3.59 -11.07 -17.97
C PHE A 52 -2.26 -10.33 -17.80
N PHE A 53 -1.12 -11.03 -17.78
CA PHE A 53 0.15 -10.46 -17.33
C PHE A 53 0.94 -9.74 -18.42
N LYS A 54 0.59 -9.91 -19.71
CA LYS A 54 1.30 -9.26 -20.82
C LYS A 54 1.54 -7.75 -20.60
N PRO A 55 0.56 -6.94 -20.18
CA PRO A 55 0.76 -5.50 -20.01
C PRO A 55 1.75 -5.14 -18.91
N VAL A 56 1.86 -5.94 -17.84
CA VAL A 56 2.80 -5.65 -16.74
C VAL A 56 4.19 -6.20 -17.03
N LEU A 57 4.27 -7.35 -17.71
CA LEU A 57 5.53 -7.92 -18.18
C LEU A 57 6.21 -6.97 -19.19
N ALA A 58 5.43 -6.36 -20.09
CA ALA A 58 5.90 -5.32 -21.01
C ALA A 58 6.48 -4.07 -20.30
N LYS A 59 6.13 -3.87 -19.01
CA LYS A 59 6.64 -2.77 -18.16
C LYS A 59 7.76 -3.22 -17.22
N GLY A 60 8.30 -4.42 -17.41
CA GLY A 60 9.46 -4.94 -16.69
C GLY A 60 9.13 -5.71 -15.42
N ALA A 61 7.85 -6.03 -15.16
CA ALA A 61 7.49 -6.99 -14.13
C ALA A 61 8.10 -8.37 -14.45
N GLN A 62 8.39 -9.15 -13.41
CA GLN A 62 8.95 -10.50 -13.58
C GLN A 62 7.92 -11.54 -13.18
N ILE A 63 7.94 -12.70 -13.84
CA ILE A 63 7.18 -13.88 -13.41
C ILE A 63 8.16 -14.93 -12.88
N VAL A 64 7.85 -15.50 -11.72
CA VAL A 64 8.70 -16.47 -11.02
C VAL A 64 7.86 -17.62 -10.49
N ARG A 65 8.35 -18.84 -10.65
CA ARG A 65 7.72 -20.05 -10.10
C ARG A 65 8.14 -20.27 -8.65
N HIS A 66 7.16 -20.47 -7.78
CA HIS A 66 7.35 -20.93 -6.41
C HIS A 66 6.96 -22.40 -6.30
N ASP A 67 7.91 -23.22 -5.85
CA ASP A 67 7.79 -24.67 -5.74
C ASP A 67 7.62 -25.12 -4.27
N HIS A 68 7.16 -24.22 -3.39
CA HIS A 68 7.02 -24.44 -1.95
C HIS A 68 8.32 -24.81 -1.21
N THR A 69 9.49 -24.56 -1.81
CA THR A 69 10.79 -24.74 -1.17
C THR A 69 11.36 -23.43 -0.62
N LEU A 70 12.24 -23.54 0.38
CA LEU A 70 13.03 -22.41 0.88
C LEU A 70 13.85 -21.74 -0.24
N GLY A 71 14.39 -22.55 -1.15
CA GLY A 71 15.21 -22.05 -2.26
C GLY A 71 14.43 -21.14 -3.20
N SER A 72 13.18 -21.45 -3.53
CA SER A 72 12.36 -20.55 -4.37
C SER A 72 11.95 -19.28 -3.63
N CYS A 73 11.65 -19.34 -2.33
CA CYS A 73 11.43 -18.13 -1.51
C CYS A 73 12.64 -17.19 -1.53
N GLN A 74 13.84 -17.73 -1.31
CA GLN A 74 15.08 -16.93 -1.33
C GLN A 74 15.33 -16.30 -2.70
N ARG A 75 15.05 -17.02 -3.79
CA ARG A 75 15.12 -16.44 -5.15
C ARG A 75 14.15 -15.28 -5.32
N ILE A 76 12.89 -15.45 -4.90
CA ILE A 76 11.85 -14.40 -4.96
C ILE A 76 12.30 -13.15 -4.19
N ILE A 77 12.76 -13.32 -2.94
CA ILE A 77 13.28 -12.21 -2.13
C ILE A 77 14.49 -11.55 -2.79
N GLY A 78 15.40 -12.35 -3.36
CA GLY A 78 16.59 -11.87 -4.06
C GLY A 78 16.28 -10.96 -5.26
N TYR A 79 15.11 -11.08 -5.89
CA TYR A 79 14.68 -10.14 -6.93
C TYR A 79 14.43 -8.74 -6.38
N PHE A 80 13.84 -8.62 -5.19
CA PHE A 80 13.52 -7.33 -4.58
C PHE A 80 14.75 -6.60 -4.05
N LEU A 81 15.73 -7.34 -3.52
CA LEU A 81 16.99 -6.74 -2.99
C LEU A 81 17.79 -5.98 -4.05
N LYS A 82 17.60 -6.27 -5.34
CA LYS A 82 18.32 -5.63 -6.45
C LYS A 82 17.57 -4.43 -7.04
N LYS A 83 16.41 -4.07 -6.50
CA LYS A 83 15.51 -3.05 -7.07
C LYS A 83 15.55 -1.79 -6.25
N ASN A 84 15.57 -0.65 -6.93
CA ASN A 84 15.40 0.65 -6.28
C ASN A 84 13.92 0.81 -5.90
N PRO A 85 13.60 1.18 -4.65
CA PRO A 85 12.22 1.38 -4.22
C PRO A 85 11.57 2.52 -5.03
N LEU A 86 10.28 2.35 -5.35
CA LEU A 86 9.49 3.34 -6.06
C LEU A 86 8.13 3.49 -5.40
N SER A 87 7.68 4.74 -5.24
CA SER A 87 6.37 5.04 -4.69
C SER A 87 5.27 4.54 -5.63
N LEU A 88 4.27 3.88 -5.06
CA LEU A 88 3.08 3.47 -5.81
C LEU A 88 2.28 4.70 -6.23
N ARG A 89 1.56 4.60 -7.35
CA ARG A 89 0.71 5.69 -7.83
C ARG A 89 -0.31 6.14 -6.79
N ILE A 90 -0.96 5.20 -6.09
CA ILE A 90 -1.93 5.57 -5.04
C ILE A 90 -1.30 6.38 -3.90
N GLN A 91 -0.03 6.11 -3.56
CA GLN A 91 0.68 6.86 -2.53
C GLN A 91 0.93 8.29 -2.99
N ARG A 92 1.39 8.47 -4.24
CA ARG A 92 1.56 9.81 -4.85
C ARG A 92 0.25 10.57 -4.92
N GLU A 93 -0.82 9.92 -5.37
CA GLU A 93 -2.14 10.54 -5.49
C GLU A 93 -2.68 11.00 -4.12
N ILE A 94 -2.49 10.21 -3.05
CA ILE A 94 -3.00 10.55 -1.72
C ILE A 94 -2.11 11.57 -1.00
N VAL A 95 -0.80 11.37 -1.04
CA VAL A 95 0.17 12.12 -0.22
C VAL A 95 0.63 13.38 -0.95
N ASP A 96 1.10 13.24 -2.19
CA ASP A 96 1.72 14.34 -2.94
C ASP A 96 0.65 15.22 -3.59
N GLU A 97 -0.41 14.61 -4.13
CA GLU A 97 -1.50 15.32 -4.82
C GLU A 97 -2.71 15.61 -3.90
N GLY A 98 -2.72 15.10 -2.66
CA GLY A 98 -3.78 15.35 -1.68
C GLY A 98 -5.16 14.78 -2.03
N LYS A 99 -5.26 13.84 -2.97
CA LYS A 99 -6.54 13.26 -3.41
C LYS A 99 -7.17 12.37 -2.34
N GLY A 100 -8.49 12.37 -2.27
CA GLY A 100 -9.22 11.33 -1.54
C GLY A 100 -9.13 9.98 -2.26
N ILE A 101 -9.24 8.85 -1.54
CA ILE A 101 -9.19 7.50 -2.14
C ILE A 101 -10.15 7.36 -3.33
N ALA A 102 -11.39 7.82 -3.20
CA ALA A 102 -12.38 7.73 -4.28
C ALA A 102 -11.97 8.49 -5.56
N GLN A 103 -11.09 9.49 -5.44
CA GLN A 103 -10.56 10.29 -6.54
C GLN A 103 -9.26 9.73 -7.12
N THR A 104 -8.62 8.75 -6.45
CA THR A 104 -7.44 8.04 -6.99
C THR A 104 -7.81 7.25 -8.23
N ALA A 105 -6.84 6.90 -9.06
CA ALA A 105 -7.10 6.12 -10.26
C ALA A 105 -7.69 4.74 -9.95
N ALA A 106 -7.27 4.13 -8.84
CA ALA A 106 -7.82 2.85 -8.38
C ALA A 106 -9.24 3.02 -7.81
N GLY A 107 -9.48 4.07 -7.01
CA GLY A 107 -10.80 4.36 -6.47
C GLY A 107 -11.82 4.68 -7.55
N ALA A 108 -11.44 5.47 -8.56
CA ALA A 108 -12.30 5.78 -9.70
C ALA A 108 -12.66 4.54 -10.52
N GLU A 109 -11.71 3.60 -10.70
CA GLU A 109 -11.98 2.32 -11.37
C GLU A 109 -12.95 1.46 -10.57
N LEU A 110 -12.74 1.32 -9.26
CA LEU A 110 -13.64 0.59 -8.38
C LEU A 110 -15.04 1.21 -8.40
N GLN A 111 -15.14 2.54 -8.36
CA GLN A 111 -16.43 3.23 -8.41
C GLN A 111 -17.17 2.96 -9.72
N ARG A 112 -16.46 2.96 -10.86
CA ARG A 112 -17.04 2.59 -12.15
C ARG A 112 -17.60 1.17 -12.13
N GLU A 113 -16.84 0.21 -11.60
CA GLU A 113 -17.29 -1.18 -11.51
C GLU A 113 -18.50 -1.34 -10.58
N LEU A 114 -18.49 -0.68 -9.42
CA LEU A 114 -19.63 -0.69 -8.48
C LEU A 114 -20.89 -0.11 -9.13
N VAL A 115 -20.77 0.99 -9.87
CA VAL A 115 -21.90 1.59 -10.60
C VAL A 115 -22.40 0.64 -11.70
N ALA A 116 -21.50 0.05 -12.49
CA ALA A 116 -21.86 -0.91 -13.53
C ALA A 116 -22.55 -2.16 -12.94
N GLN A 117 -22.07 -2.66 -11.80
CA GLN A 117 -22.68 -3.77 -11.10
C GLN A 117 -24.07 -3.42 -10.56
N ALA A 118 -24.22 -2.23 -9.94
CA ALA A 118 -25.50 -1.75 -9.47
C ALA A 118 -26.53 -1.62 -10.61
N GLN A 119 -26.10 -1.13 -11.78
CA GLN A 119 -26.95 -1.06 -12.98
C GLN A 119 -27.38 -2.45 -13.47
N ARG A 120 -26.47 -3.42 -13.49
CA ARG A 120 -26.79 -4.81 -13.86
C ARG A 120 -27.83 -5.42 -12.93
N HIS A 121 -27.61 -5.33 -11.63
CA HIS A 121 -28.59 -5.84 -10.65
C HIS A 121 -29.92 -5.09 -10.69
N LYS A 122 -29.92 -3.78 -10.98
CA LYS A 122 -31.16 -3.01 -11.16
C LYS A 122 -31.97 -3.53 -12.34
N LYS A 123 -31.30 -3.80 -13.47
CA LYS A 123 -31.93 -4.41 -14.64
C LYS A 123 -32.46 -5.81 -14.33
N GLU A 124 -31.68 -6.65 -13.66
CA GLU A 124 -32.14 -7.99 -13.21
C GLU A 124 -33.39 -7.91 -12.33
N LEU A 125 -33.47 -6.91 -11.42
CA LEU A 125 -34.67 -6.67 -10.63
C LEU A 125 -35.88 -6.22 -11.47
N GLU A 126 -35.66 -5.43 -12.53
CA GLU A 126 -36.72 -5.03 -13.46
C GLU A 126 -37.22 -6.23 -14.27
N ASP A 127 -36.31 -7.07 -14.77
CA ASP A 127 -36.63 -8.29 -15.51
C ASP A 127 -37.40 -9.30 -14.63
N LEU A 128 -36.97 -9.50 -13.37
CA LEU A 128 -37.67 -10.33 -12.39
C LEU A 128 -39.09 -9.80 -12.08
N ARG A 129 -39.27 -8.48 -12.04
CA ARG A 129 -40.61 -7.88 -11.84
C ARG A 129 -41.54 -8.16 -13.00
N LEU A 130 -41.05 -8.11 -14.24
CA LEU A 130 -41.85 -8.42 -15.42
C LEU A 130 -42.24 -9.91 -15.44
N ALA A 131 -41.30 -10.81 -15.18
CA ALA A 131 -41.57 -12.24 -15.07
C ALA A 131 -42.61 -12.54 -13.98
N MET A 132 -42.57 -11.80 -12.86
CA MET A 132 -43.55 -11.94 -11.78
C MET A 132 -44.96 -11.50 -12.22
N GLN A 133 -45.08 -10.43 -13.01
CA GLN A 133 -46.36 -9.99 -13.57
C GLN A 133 -46.93 -11.01 -14.56
N GLU A 134 -46.09 -11.65 -15.37
CA GLU A 134 -46.49 -12.72 -16.28
C GLU A 134 -46.96 -13.95 -15.52
N ALA A 135 -46.24 -14.38 -14.47
CA ALA A 135 -46.66 -15.47 -13.61
C ALA A 135 -48.02 -15.19 -12.93
N ILE A 136 -48.30 -13.94 -12.53
CA ILE A 136 -49.61 -13.53 -12.01
C ILE A 136 -50.70 -13.67 -13.08
N ARG A 137 -50.43 -13.23 -14.32
CA ARG A 137 -51.38 -13.37 -15.44
C ARG A 137 -51.68 -14.83 -15.74
N MET A 138 -50.67 -15.71 -15.66
CA MET A 138 -50.82 -17.15 -15.90
C MET A 138 -51.34 -17.94 -14.68
N GLN A 139 -51.68 -17.27 -13.58
CA GLN A 139 -52.10 -17.88 -12.32
C GLN A 139 -51.10 -18.92 -11.75
N ASP A 140 -49.82 -18.81 -12.10
CA ASP A 140 -48.77 -19.69 -11.59
C ASP A 140 -48.28 -19.20 -10.22
N ALA A 141 -48.93 -19.71 -9.18
CA ALA A 141 -48.63 -19.36 -7.79
C ALA A 141 -47.24 -19.83 -7.33
N GLN A 142 -46.69 -20.90 -7.92
CA GLN A 142 -45.41 -21.47 -7.51
C GLN A 142 -44.26 -20.64 -8.07
N THR A 143 -44.28 -20.35 -9.38
CA THR A 143 -43.31 -19.47 -10.03
C THR A 143 -43.32 -18.07 -9.43
N ARG A 144 -44.51 -17.52 -9.11
CA ARG A 144 -44.61 -16.23 -8.42
C ARG A 144 -43.88 -16.21 -7.08
N LYS A 145 -44.03 -17.26 -6.27
CA LYS A 145 -43.43 -17.34 -4.93
C LYS A 145 -41.91 -17.50 -4.98
N GLU A 146 -41.40 -18.18 -6.01
CA GLU A 146 -39.96 -18.32 -6.25
C GLU A 146 -39.34 -16.99 -6.69
N LEU A 147 -39.95 -16.31 -7.67
CA LEU A 147 -39.53 -14.98 -8.14
C LEU A 147 -39.55 -13.92 -7.03
N GLU A 148 -40.56 -13.95 -6.15
CA GLU A 148 -40.64 -13.02 -5.01
C GLU A 148 -39.49 -13.23 -4.01
N LYS A 149 -39.13 -14.50 -3.73
CA LYS A 149 -37.98 -14.82 -2.87
C LYS A 149 -36.67 -14.33 -3.50
N GLU A 150 -36.49 -14.56 -4.79
CA GLU A 150 -35.29 -14.16 -5.52
C GLU A 150 -35.14 -12.63 -5.56
N SER A 151 -36.22 -11.91 -5.89
CA SER A 151 -36.25 -10.45 -5.88
C SER A 151 -35.92 -9.88 -4.49
N LYS A 152 -36.50 -10.43 -3.43
CA LYS A 152 -36.22 -10.03 -2.05
C LYS A 152 -34.77 -10.32 -1.64
N LEU A 153 -34.21 -11.45 -2.06
CA LEU A 153 -32.81 -11.81 -1.80
C LEU A 153 -31.86 -10.85 -2.52
N LEU A 154 -32.12 -10.56 -3.80
CA LEU A 154 -31.29 -9.68 -4.61
C LEU A 154 -31.33 -8.23 -4.11
N SER A 155 -32.52 -7.73 -3.72
CA SER A 155 -32.68 -6.42 -3.09
C SER A 155 -31.86 -6.31 -1.80
N ARG A 156 -31.93 -7.32 -0.92
CA ARG A 156 -31.13 -7.34 0.32
C ARG A 156 -29.62 -7.35 0.05
N ARG A 157 -29.17 -8.05 -1.00
CA ARG A 157 -27.75 -8.05 -1.39
C ARG A 157 -27.32 -6.66 -1.86
N LEU A 158 -28.16 -5.97 -2.65
CA LEU A 158 -27.89 -4.60 -3.06
C LEU A 158 -27.78 -3.63 -1.87
N ASP A 159 -28.73 -3.71 -0.94
CA ASP A 159 -28.74 -2.85 0.25
C ASP A 159 -27.47 -3.05 1.09
N ARG A 160 -27.06 -4.32 1.30
CA ARG A 160 -25.80 -4.64 2.00
C ARG A 160 -24.58 -4.06 1.31
N VAL A 161 -24.45 -4.26 0.00
CA VAL A 161 -23.31 -3.73 -0.77
C VAL A 161 -23.23 -2.21 -0.69
N GLN A 162 -24.38 -1.53 -0.71
CA GLN A 162 -24.44 -0.07 -0.54
C GLN A 162 -24.06 0.37 0.88
N GLU A 163 -24.52 -0.34 1.90
CA GLU A 163 -24.18 -0.05 3.29
C GLU A 163 -22.68 -0.28 3.56
N ASP A 164 -22.13 -1.39 3.09
CA ASP A 164 -20.72 -1.74 3.23
C ASP A 164 -19.83 -0.70 2.53
N ALA A 165 -20.21 -0.24 1.33
CA ALA A 165 -19.50 0.82 0.62
C ALA A 165 -19.51 2.16 1.39
N ARG A 166 -20.64 2.51 2.02
CA ARG A 166 -20.75 3.73 2.85
C ARG A 166 -19.92 3.62 4.13
N LYS A 167 -19.98 2.48 4.83
CA LYS A 167 -19.19 2.23 6.04
C LYS A 167 -17.70 2.30 5.76
N LEU A 168 -17.24 1.61 4.71
CA LEU A 168 -15.82 1.61 4.34
C LEU A 168 -15.28 3.02 4.07
N ALA A 169 -16.05 3.86 3.38
CA ALA A 169 -15.67 5.26 3.14
C ALA A 169 -15.62 6.10 4.44
N SER A 170 -16.57 5.89 5.35
CA SER A 170 -16.58 6.57 6.66
C SER A 170 -15.40 6.15 7.53
N ASP A 171 -15.19 4.84 7.69
CA ASP A 171 -14.18 4.30 8.59
C ASP A 171 -12.78 4.69 8.13
N TYR A 172 -12.52 4.67 6.82
CA TYR A 172 -11.27 5.15 6.27
C TYR A 172 -11.00 6.63 6.59
N ASN A 173 -12.02 7.50 6.48
CA ASN A 173 -11.84 8.92 6.80
C ASN A 173 -11.49 9.13 8.29
N LYS A 174 -12.04 8.30 9.19
CA LYS A 174 -11.69 8.31 10.61
C LYS A 174 -10.25 7.84 10.82
N GLU A 175 -9.88 6.68 10.27
CA GLU A 175 -8.52 6.14 10.38
C GLU A 175 -7.47 7.12 9.85
N ARG A 176 -7.75 7.78 8.72
CA ARG A 176 -6.87 8.81 8.16
C ARG A 176 -6.71 10.01 9.11
N ALA A 177 -7.79 10.48 9.73
CA ALA A 177 -7.74 11.60 10.66
C ALA A 177 -6.96 11.22 11.94
N GLU A 178 -7.16 10.01 12.46
CA GLU A 178 -6.41 9.49 13.60
C GLU A 178 -4.93 9.32 13.30
N PHE A 179 -4.60 8.73 12.16
CA PHE A 179 -3.21 8.56 11.73
C PHE A 179 -2.52 9.93 11.54
N ALA A 180 -3.19 10.90 10.92
CA ALA A 180 -2.67 12.25 10.76
C ALA A 180 -2.38 12.91 12.12
N ARG A 181 -3.26 12.75 13.12
CA ARG A 181 -3.03 13.25 14.48
C ARG A 181 -1.80 12.61 15.13
N ARG A 182 -1.71 11.28 15.12
CA ARG A 182 -0.56 10.55 15.68
C ARG A 182 0.75 10.95 15.03
N MET A 183 0.75 11.14 13.71
CA MET A 183 1.96 11.57 12.99
C MET A 183 2.39 12.99 13.37
N THR A 184 1.45 13.91 13.56
CA THR A 184 1.76 15.26 14.06
C THR A 184 2.32 15.22 15.47
N GLU A 185 1.70 14.44 16.37
CA GLU A 185 2.18 14.28 17.75
C GLU A 185 3.60 13.70 17.80
N LEU A 186 3.88 12.68 17.01
CA LEU A 186 5.21 12.07 16.90
C LEU A 186 6.24 13.07 16.37
N ARG A 187 5.86 13.88 15.37
CA ARG A 187 6.71 14.91 14.80
C ARG A 187 7.05 15.99 15.83
N GLU A 188 6.04 16.49 16.56
CA GLU A 188 6.25 17.48 17.62
C GLU A 188 7.06 16.92 18.79
N ALA A 189 6.91 15.64 19.12
CA ALA A 189 7.75 14.98 20.13
C ALA A 189 9.21 14.90 19.66
N TYR A 190 9.44 14.51 18.41
CA TYR A 190 10.76 14.44 17.81
C TYR A 190 11.45 15.82 17.72
N GLU A 191 10.71 16.85 17.27
CA GLU A 191 11.21 18.23 17.22
C GLU A 191 11.60 18.73 18.62
N ARG A 192 10.78 18.45 19.65
CA ARG A 192 11.12 18.78 21.05
C ARG A 192 12.35 18.04 21.56
N GLU A 193 12.53 16.78 21.19
CA GLU A 193 13.71 15.99 21.58
C GLU A 193 14.98 16.53 20.92
N GLN A 194 14.90 16.89 19.64
CA GLN A 194 15.97 17.56 18.89
C GLN A 194 16.33 18.92 19.50
N GLU A 195 15.34 19.75 19.85
CA GLU A 195 15.57 21.04 20.51
C GLU A 195 16.26 20.87 21.87
N ARG A 196 15.85 19.88 22.67
CA ARG A 196 16.51 19.56 23.94
C ARG A 196 17.94 19.10 23.75
N ALA A 197 18.18 18.21 22.79
CA ALA A 197 19.51 17.70 22.50
C ALA A 197 20.45 18.83 22.01
N THR A 198 19.95 19.71 21.13
CA THR A 198 20.72 20.86 20.63
C THR A 198 20.97 21.90 21.72
N ALA A 199 20.00 22.20 22.58
CA ALA A 199 20.17 23.12 23.71
C ALA A 199 21.17 22.58 24.76
N ALA A 200 21.06 21.31 25.15
CA ALA A 200 22.01 20.67 26.07
C ALA A 200 23.44 20.69 25.51
N TYR A 201 23.56 20.43 24.22
CA TYR A 201 24.84 20.48 23.51
C TYR A 201 25.42 21.91 23.45
N GLN A 202 24.58 22.93 23.19
CA GLN A 202 24.99 24.33 23.22
C GLN A 202 25.47 24.76 24.62
N GLN A 203 24.78 24.32 25.68
CA GLN A 203 25.20 24.58 27.06
C GLN A 203 26.58 23.99 27.36
N GLN A 204 26.85 22.74 26.94
CA GLN A 204 28.17 22.13 27.09
C GLN A 204 29.28 22.91 26.38
N ILE A 205 29.01 23.40 25.16
CA ILE A 205 29.97 24.25 24.44
C ILE A 205 30.22 25.55 25.20
N GLN A 206 29.18 26.20 25.70
CA GLN A 206 29.29 27.45 26.44
C GLN A 206 30.08 27.27 27.75
N GLU A 207 29.88 26.16 28.45
CA GLU A 207 30.61 25.83 29.68
C GLU A 207 32.11 25.62 29.41
N LEU A 208 32.45 24.85 28.37
CA LEU A 208 33.84 24.67 27.95
C LEU A 208 34.49 25.99 27.52
N GLN A 209 33.75 26.87 26.84
CA GLN A 209 34.23 28.21 26.48
C GLN A 209 34.45 29.11 27.69
N ASN A 210 33.57 29.06 28.70
CA ASN A 210 33.72 29.84 29.92
C ASN A 210 34.95 29.39 30.74
N ARG A 211 35.27 28.09 30.74
CA ARG A 211 36.50 27.56 31.38
C ARG A 211 37.79 28.04 30.70
N LEU A 212 37.73 28.31 29.39
CA LEU A 212 38.81 28.87 28.57
C LEU A 212 38.98 30.40 28.72
N ALA A 213 38.12 31.09 29.48
CA ALA A 213 38.19 32.54 29.64
C ALA A 213 39.49 32.97 30.35
N PRO A 214 40.09 34.14 29.99
CA PRO A 214 41.44 34.55 30.40
C PRO A 214 41.66 34.73 31.90
N ASN A 215 40.59 34.76 32.71
CA ASN A 215 40.65 34.90 34.16
C ASN A 215 40.74 33.54 34.90
N SER A 216 40.72 32.41 34.20
CA SER A 216 40.85 31.09 34.81
C SER A 216 42.34 30.71 34.99
N SER A 217 42.71 30.23 36.17
CA SER A 217 44.06 29.74 36.48
C SER A 217 44.29 28.33 35.90
N THR A 218 43.92 28.13 34.63
CA THR A 218 44.10 26.86 33.92
C THR A 218 45.49 26.82 33.27
N SER A 219 46.17 25.69 33.43
CA SER A 219 47.47 25.44 32.81
C SER A 219 47.34 25.39 31.28
N ASP A 220 48.37 25.77 30.54
CA ASP A 220 48.31 25.76 29.06
C ASP A 220 48.07 24.34 28.49
N ALA A 221 48.48 23.31 29.24
CA ALA A 221 48.16 21.92 28.91
C ALA A 221 46.65 21.60 29.03
N GLU A 222 45.96 22.17 30.03
CA GLU A 222 44.51 22.00 30.22
C GLU A 222 43.72 22.78 29.16
N LYS A 223 44.21 23.95 28.74
CA LYS A 223 43.61 24.73 27.64
C LYS A 223 43.66 23.97 26.32
N ASP A 224 44.79 23.31 26.02
CA ASP A 224 44.96 22.48 24.84
C ASP A 224 44.05 21.23 24.83
N GLU A 225 43.80 20.64 26.01
CA GLU A 225 42.88 19.52 26.17
C GLU A 225 41.42 19.95 25.91
N ILE A 226 41.00 21.08 26.47
CA ILE A 226 39.66 21.65 26.27
C ILE A 226 39.45 22.05 24.80
N LEU A 227 40.48 22.58 24.12
CA LEU A 227 40.44 22.89 22.69
C LEU A 227 40.25 21.64 21.82
N LYS A 228 40.91 20.53 22.15
CA LYS A 228 40.71 19.23 21.47
C LYS A 228 39.29 18.71 21.66
N GLU A 229 38.74 18.84 22.86
CA GLU A 229 37.38 18.41 23.18
C GLU A 229 36.33 19.23 22.40
N LEU A 230 36.50 20.54 22.31
CA LEU A 230 35.67 21.43 21.46
C LEU A 230 35.73 21.04 19.98
N GLN A 231 36.91 20.68 19.46
CA GLN A 231 37.05 20.23 18.07
C GLN A 231 36.38 18.88 17.81
N LEU A 232 36.44 17.95 18.77
CA LEU A 232 35.78 16.65 18.69
C LEU A 232 34.26 16.78 18.72
N LEU A 233 33.73 17.64 19.59
CA LEU A 233 32.31 17.95 19.66
C LEU A 233 31.83 18.54 18.33
N LYS A 234 32.49 19.59 17.80
CA LYS A 234 32.14 20.19 16.50
C LYS A 234 32.20 19.19 15.33
N LYS A 235 33.12 18.22 15.36
CA LYS A 235 33.19 17.14 14.35
C LYS A 235 32.03 16.15 14.48
N ARG A 236 31.54 15.85 15.69
CA ARG A 236 30.34 15.02 15.90
C ARG A 236 29.08 15.69 15.38
N GLN A 237 28.94 17.02 15.54
CA GLN A 237 27.81 17.80 15.00
C GLN A 237 27.66 17.62 13.47
N ARG A 238 28.75 17.80 12.71
CA ARG A 238 28.75 17.57 11.25
C ARG A 238 28.41 16.13 10.83
N ARG A 239 28.59 15.16 11.74
CA ARG A 239 28.31 13.75 11.50
C ARG A 239 26.86 13.39 11.87
N GLY A 240 26.23 14.14 12.80
CA GLY A 240 24.82 14.05 13.16
C GLY A 240 23.87 14.55 12.07
N ASP A 241 24.23 15.62 11.36
CA ASP A 241 23.45 16.12 10.20
C ASP A 241 23.34 15.07 9.06
N MET A 242 24.26 14.11 8.97
CA MET A 242 24.16 12.99 8.01
C MET A 242 23.15 11.91 8.45
N ALA A 243 22.74 11.89 9.73
CA ALA A 243 21.67 11.04 10.23
C ALA A 243 20.27 11.57 9.86
N ASP A 244 20.14 12.83 9.44
CA ASP A 244 18.90 13.37 8.85
C ASP A 244 18.53 12.69 7.51
N ILE A 245 19.48 12.01 6.87
CA ILE A 245 19.20 11.14 5.72
C ILE A 245 18.27 9.99 6.12
N PHE A 246 18.32 9.50 7.37
CA PHE A 246 17.42 8.46 7.87
C PHE A 246 15.98 8.98 8.09
N VAL A 247 15.82 10.25 8.48
CA VAL A 247 14.52 10.95 8.51
C VAL A 247 13.97 11.14 7.08
N MET A 248 14.85 11.34 6.11
CA MET A 248 14.51 11.39 4.69
C MET A 248 14.08 10.02 4.13
N ILE A 249 14.65 8.92 4.65
CA ILE A 249 14.24 7.54 4.34
C ILE A 249 12.85 7.23 4.92
N LEU A 250 12.47 7.77 6.08
CA LEU A 250 11.09 7.63 6.60
C LEU A 250 10.03 8.38 5.76
N LYS A 251 10.41 9.44 5.04
CA LYS A 251 9.55 10.05 4.01
C LYS A 251 9.36 9.15 2.78
N GLY A 252 10.22 8.16 2.58
CA GLY A 252 10.16 7.18 1.50
C GLY A 252 9.77 5.81 2.05
N ILE A 253 8.48 5.62 2.36
CA ILE A 253 7.90 4.32 2.74
C ILE A 253 8.29 3.27 1.67
N VAL A 254 9.30 2.46 1.99
CA VAL A 254 9.75 1.35 1.16
C VAL A 254 8.61 0.34 1.12
N THR A 255 7.88 0.31 0.01
CA THR A 255 6.80 -0.65 -0.23
C THR A 255 7.27 -1.69 -1.24
N VAL A 256 7.41 -2.93 -0.78
CA VAL A 256 7.51 -4.11 -1.65
C VAL A 256 6.10 -4.70 -1.77
N ALA A 257 5.47 -4.54 -2.94
CA ALA A 257 4.17 -5.14 -3.22
C ALA A 257 4.38 -6.56 -3.77
N VAL A 258 4.08 -7.58 -2.98
CA VAL A 258 4.00 -8.98 -3.42
C VAL A 258 2.55 -9.29 -3.76
N ALA A 259 2.23 -9.44 -5.04
CA ALA A 259 0.91 -9.91 -5.47
C ALA A 259 0.90 -11.45 -5.47
N VAL A 260 0.30 -12.05 -4.44
CA VAL A 260 0.03 -13.48 -4.40
C VAL A 260 -1.27 -13.74 -5.16
N ALA A 261 -1.21 -14.53 -6.24
CA ALA A 261 -2.35 -14.85 -7.09
C ALA A 261 -3.31 -15.88 -6.47
N THR A 262 -3.70 -15.68 -5.20
CA THR A 262 -4.73 -16.48 -4.52
C THR A 262 -5.82 -15.55 -4.00
N GLY A 263 -6.73 -15.11 -4.87
CA GLY A 263 -8.06 -14.58 -4.49
C GLY A 263 -8.15 -13.33 -3.59
N GLY A 264 -7.04 -12.81 -3.06
CA GLY A 264 -6.99 -11.71 -2.10
C GLY A 264 -5.72 -10.91 -2.31
N LEU A 265 -5.88 -9.62 -2.57
CA LEU A 265 -4.78 -8.67 -2.57
C LEU A 265 -4.31 -8.55 -1.11
N VAL A 266 -3.22 -9.23 -0.75
CA VAL A 266 -2.56 -8.95 0.53
C VAL A 266 -1.86 -7.60 0.36
N ILE A 267 -2.56 -6.54 0.75
CA ILE A 267 -1.92 -5.26 1.03
C ILE A 267 -0.96 -5.55 2.20
N PRO A 268 0.34 -5.33 2.06
CA PRO A 268 1.25 -5.50 3.18
C PRO A 268 0.76 -4.60 4.30
N GLN A 269 0.31 -5.20 5.42
CA GLN A 269 0.15 -4.46 6.65
C GLN A 269 1.53 -3.88 6.97
N LEU A 270 1.59 -2.55 6.97
CA LEU A 270 2.75 -1.82 7.47
C LEU A 270 3.01 -2.32 8.91
N PRO A 271 4.27 -2.57 9.28
CA PRO A 271 4.59 -2.99 10.63
C PRO A 271 4.34 -1.79 11.55
N PHE A 272 3.21 -1.79 12.24
CA PHE A 272 3.04 -1.07 13.49
C PHE A 272 3.43 -2.02 14.60
N ASN A 273 4.64 -1.81 15.13
CA ASN A 273 4.96 -2.21 16.50
C ASN A 273 4.33 -1.20 17.46
#